data_AF-A0A497TLY8-F1
#
_entry.id   AF-A0A497TLY8-F1
#
_cell.length_a   1.000
_cell.length_b   1.000
_cell.length_c   1.000
_cell.angle_alpha   90.00
_cell.angle_beta   90.00
_cell.angle_gamma   90.00
#
_symmetry.space_group_name_H-M   'P 1'
#
loop_
_entity.id
_entity.type
_entity.pdbx_description
1 polymer ?
#
loop_
_entity_poly.entity_id
_entity_poly.type
_entity_poly.pdbx_seq_one_letter_code
_entity_poly.pdbx_strand_id
1 'polypeptide(L)'
;MKSGLTLFIAIFMAGCTFMHQDFANYGKNYEKIKLHLLTIGDEKQQVVSKIGEPVNVIGSKKFENGTVEVWSYEKWHARMGYDQKEEEYWLYFLNGKLEQWGRPGDWSKEADRIYEIRYR
;
A
#
# COMPACT_ATOMS: atom_id res chain seq x y z
N MET A 1 -3.70 -61.62 -29.81
CA MET A 1 -2.90 -60.57 -30.49
C MET A 1 -3.74 -59.30 -30.59
N LYS A 2 -3.13 -58.17 -30.18
CA LYS A 2 -3.59 -56.77 -30.30
C LYS A 2 -4.64 -56.29 -29.29
N SER A 3 -4.21 -56.14 -28.04
CA SER A 3 -4.68 -55.10 -27.13
C SER A 3 -3.90 -53.82 -27.44
N GLY A 4 -4.61 -52.75 -27.81
CA GLY A 4 -4.01 -51.49 -28.23
C GLY A 4 -4.80 -50.30 -27.71
N LEU A 5 -4.05 -49.41 -27.07
CA LEU A 5 -4.26 -47.96 -26.95
C LEU A 5 -5.13 -47.45 -25.78
N THR A 6 -4.47 -47.38 -24.63
CA THR A 6 -4.66 -46.32 -23.63
C THR A 6 -4.46 -44.95 -24.30
N LEU A 7 -5.45 -44.05 -24.20
CA LEU A 7 -5.26 -42.62 -24.47
C LEU A 7 -5.67 -41.82 -23.23
N PHE A 8 -4.67 -41.40 -22.48
CA PHE A 8 -4.78 -40.39 -21.44
C PHE A 8 -5.16 -39.05 -22.08
N ILE A 9 -6.34 -38.53 -21.76
CA ILE A 9 -6.67 -37.11 -21.96
C ILE A 9 -6.71 -36.49 -20.57
N ALA A 10 -5.57 -35.98 -20.12
CA ALA A 10 -5.44 -35.20 -18.90
C ALA A 10 -4.73 -33.88 -19.23
N ILE A 11 -5.42 -32.99 -19.95
CA ILE A 11 -4.96 -31.62 -20.17
C ILE A 11 -6.22 -30.76 -20.19
N PHE A 12 -6.53 -30.03 -19.11
CA PHE A 12 -7.30 -28.76 -19.18
C PHE A 12 -7.43 -28.01 -17.83
N MET A 13 -6.55 -28.22 -16.83
CA MET A 13 -6.60 -27.46 -15.56
C MET A 13 -5.29 -26.74 -15.20
N ALA A 14 -4.51 -26.31 -16.19
CA ALA A 14 -3.31 -25.48 -15.97
C ALA A 14 -3.53 -23.99 -16.34
N GLY A 15 -4.75 -23.58 -16.68
CA GLY A 15 -5.05 -22.21 -17.14
C GLY A 15 -5.37 -21.21 -16.04
N CYS A 16 -5.88 -21.65 -14.89
CA CYS A 16 -6.38 -20.72 -13.86
C CYS A 16 -5.32 -20.22 -12.88
N THR A 17 -4.15 -20.85 -12.82
CA THR A 17 -3.08 -20.46 -11.88
C THR A 17 -2.14 -19.39 -12.43
N PHE A 18 -2.01 -19.23 -13.74
CA PHE A 18 -1.06 -18.27 -14.32
C PHE A 18 -1.50 -16.81 -14.11
N MET A 19 -2.81 -16.52 -14.13
CA MET A 19 -3.30 -15.15 -13.91
C MET A 19 -3.38 -14.75 -12.43
N HIS A 20 -3.34 -15.68 -11.48
CA HIS A 20 -3.40 -15.35 -10.05
C HIS A 20 -2.03 -14.93 -9.49
N GLN A 21 -0.94 -15.38 -10.11
CA GLN A 21 0.43 -15.15 -9.64
C GLN A 21 0.94 -13.73 -9.97
N ASP A 22 0.45 -13.10 -11.05
CA ASP A 22 0.87 -11.75 -11.42
C ASP A 22 0.30 -10.68 -10.47
N PHE A 23 -0.93 -10.84 -9.97
CA PHE A 23 -1.51 -9.86 -9.02
C PHE A 23 -0.78 -9.83 -7.67
N ALA A 24 -0.19 -10.96 -7.25
CA ALA A 24 0.54 -11.05 -5.98
C ALA A 24 1.97 -10.48 -6.06
N ASN A 25 2.57 -10.41 -7.26
CA ASN A 25 4.01 -10.14 -7.40
C ASN A 25 4.39 -8.68 -7.71
N TYR A 26 3.47 -7.84 -8.20
CA TYR A 26 3.83 -6.47 -8.60
C TYR A 26 3.66 -5.39 -7.50
N GLY A 27 3.08 -5.71 -6.34
CA GLY A 27 2.97 -4.77 -5.21
C GLY A 27 2.18 -3.48 -5.52
N LYS A 28 1.48 -3.43 -6.66
CA LYS A 28 0.70 -2.27 -7.12
C LYS A 28 -0.75 -2.45 -6.69
N ASN A 29 -1.25 -1.50 -5.93
CA ASN A 29 -2.65 -1.45 -5.55
C ASN A 29 -3.47 -0.72 -6.63
N TYR A 30 -4.50 -1.35 -7.16
CA TYR A 30 -5.42 -0.77 -8.14
C TYR A 30 -6.75 -0.29 -7.52
N GLU A 31 -6.97 -0.63 -6.25
CA GLU A 31 -8.17 -0.22 -5.52
C GLU A 31 -8.07 1.22 -5.04
N LYS A 32 -9.24 1.86 -4.87
CA LYS A 32 -9.32 3.20 -4.30
C LYS A 32 -8.86 3.17 -2.84
N ILE A 33 -7.94 4.07 -2.48
CA ILE A 33 -7.49 4.23 -1.09
C ILE A 33 -8.62 4.88 -0.27
N LYS A 34 -9.07 4.17 0.77
CA LYS A 34 -10.25 4.55 1.58
C LYS A 34 -9.88 5.49 2.74
N LEU A 35 -9.24 6.63 2.43
CA LEU A 35 -8.76 7.59 3.44
C LEU A 35 -9.86 8.11 4.39
N HIS A 36 -11.11 8.14 3.94
CA HIS A 36 -12.27 8.55 4.74
C HIS A 36 -12.56 7.63 5.95
N LEU A 37 -11.94 6.45 6.02
CA LEU A 37 -12.05 5.53 7.15
C LEU A 37 -11.04 5.84 8.26
N LEU A 38 -10.03 6.65 7.97
CA LEU A 38 -8.97 7.00 8.90
C LEU A 38 -9.42 8.10 9.85
N THR A 39 -8.93 8.01 11.08
CA THR A 39 -9.12 9.01 12.13
C THR A 39 -7.75 9.41 12.68
N ILE A 40 -7.57 10.70 12.94
CA ILE A 40 -6.39 11.20 13.64
C ILE A 40 -6.30 10.51 15.01
N GLY A 41 -5.13 9.98 15.33
CA GLY A 41 -4.86 9.18 16.52
C GLY A 41 -4.95 7.66 16.31
N ASP A 42 -5.41 7.19 15.15
CA ASP A 42 -5.40 5.76 14.81
C ASP A 42 -3.98 5.18 14.94
N GLU A 43 -3.87 4.01 15.56
CA GLU A 43 -2.61 3.26 15.62
C GLU A 43 -2.29 2.62 14.26
N LYS A 44 -1.01 2.35 13.99
CA LYS A 44 -0.56 1.75 12.72
C LYS A 44 -1.35 0.48 12.36
N GLN A 45 -1.62 -0.39 13.32
CA GLN A 45 -2.40 -1.63 13.11
C GLN A 45 -3.87 -1.35 12.77
N GLN A 46 -4.45 -0.27 13.31
CA GLN A 46 -5.80 0.17 12.97
C GLN A 46 -5.85 0.77 11.57
N VAL A 47 -4.83 1.52 11.16
CA VAL A 47 -4.71 2.01 9.78
C VAL A 47 -4.63 0.83 8.82
N VAL A 48 -3.75 -0.14 9.08
CA VAL A 48 -3.62 -1.35 8.25
C VAL A 48 -4.94 -2.11 8.16
N SER A 49 -5.67 -2.29 9.26
CA SER A 49 -6.95 -3.01 9.24
C SER A 49 -8.05 -2.28 8.47
N LYS A 50 -7.98 -0.94 8.40
CA LYS A 50 -8.97 -0.10 7.68
C LYS A 50 -8.68 0.02 6.18
N ILE A 51 -7.42 0.20 5.80
CA ILE A 51 -7.05 0.58 4.42
C ILE A 51 -5.99 -0.32 3.77
N GLY A 52 -5.51 -1.34 4.48
CA GLY A 52 -4.47 -2.26 4.00
C GLY A 52 -3.05 -1.82 4.36
N GLU A 53 -2.09 -2.68 4.00
CA GLU A 53 -0.66 -2.42 4.21
C GLU A 53 -0.18 -1.26 3.33
N PRO A 54 0.76 -0.44 3.81
CA PRO A 54 1.40 0.58 2.98
C PRO A 54 2.23 -0.10 1.89
N VAL A 55 2.42 0.62 0.79
CA VAL A 55 3.33 0.16 -0.28
C VAL A 55 4.78 0.24 0.22
N ASN A 56 5.13 1.33 0.90
CA ASN A 56 6.49 1.57 1.42
C ASN A 56 6.46 2.39 2.72
N VAL A 57 7.49 2.21 3.55
CA VAL A 57 7.88 3.19 4.58
C VAL A 57 8.93 4.11 3.96
N ILE A 58 8.55 5.34 3.65
CA ILE A 58 9.38 6.29 2.90
C ILE A 58 10.21 7.22 3.79
N GLY A 59 9.96 7.20 5.09
CA GLY A 59 10.72 7.97 6.06
C GLY A 59 10.53 7.46 7.47
N SER A 60 11.60 7.50 8.27
CA SER A 60 11.54 7.29 9.71
C SER A 60 12.64 8.12 10.36
N LYS A 61 12.31 8.90 11.37
CA LYS A 61 13.26 9.73 12.11
C LYS A 61 12.88 9.79 13.58
N LYS A 62 13.87 9.54 14.44
CA LYS A 62 13.74 9.71 15.87
C LYS A 62 14.10 11.14 16.27
N PHE A 63 13.30 11.71 17.14
CA PHE A 63 13.49 12.99 17.80
C PHE A 63 13.46 12.81 19.33
N GLU A 64 13.69 13.88 20.09
CA GLU A 64 13.71 13.83 21.56
C GLU A 64 12.36 13.43 22.16
N ASN A 65 11.26 13.92 21.57
CA ASN A 65 9.89 13.72 22.04
C ASN A 65 9.15 12.54 21.36
N GLY A 66 9.81 11.84 20.43
CA GLY A 66 9.17 10.74 19.73
C GLY A 66 9.80 10.33 18.41
N THR A 67 9.21 9.32 17.79
CA THR A 67 9.59 8.85 16.46
C THR A 67 8.53 9.23 15.45
N VAL A 68 8.95 9.90 14.38
CA VAL A 68 8.11 10.15 13.21
C VAL A 68 8.37 9.06 12.17
N GLU A 69 7.30 8.50 11.62
CA GLU A 69 7.34 7.51 10.55
C GLU A 69 6.37 7.93 9.45
N VAL A 70 6.75 7.71 8.19
CA VAL A 70 5.97 8.14 7.02
C VAL A 70 5.73 6.96 6.12
N TRP A 71 4.46 6.64 5.89
CA TRP A 71 4.02 5.55 5.03
C TRP A 71 3.48 6.09 3.71
N SER A 72 3.83 5.44 2.61
CA SER A 72 3.29 5.74 1.28
C SER A 72 2.22 4.72 0.90
N TYR A 73 1.08 5.24 0.45
CA TYR A 73 0.00 4.49 -0.18
C TYR A 73 -0.17 4.99 -1.61
N GLU A 74 -0.15 4.06 -2.55
CA GLU A 74 -0.25 4.37 -3.97
C GLU A 74 -1.45 3.67 -4.59
N LYS A 75 -2.11 4.34 -5.52
CA LYS A 75 -3.09 3.74 -6.43
C LYS A 75 -2.53 3.78 -7.84
N TRP A 76 -2.53 2.63 -8.49
CA TRP A 76 -2.11 2.44 -9.87
C TRP A 76 -3.34 2.23 -10.76
N HIS A 77 -3.18 2.61 -12.03
CA HIS A 77 -4.17 2.39 -13.07
C HIS A 77 -3.50 1.65 -14.23
N ALA A 78 -3.99 0.45 -14.52
CA ALA A 78 -3.51 -0.36 -15.64
C ALA A 78 -4.02 0.21 -16.96
N ARG A 79 -3.12 0.51 -17.88
CA ARG A 79 -3.43 0.87 -19.26
C ARG A 79 -2.82 -0.16 -20.20
N MET A 80 -3.33 -0.24 -21.43
CA MET A 80 -2.75 -1.14 -22.42
C MET A 80 -1.29 -0.77 -22.67
N GLY A 81 -0.38 -1.67 -22.30
CA GLY A 81 1.07 -1.54 -22.50
C GLY A 81 1.86 -0.95 -21.34
N TYR A 82 1.24 -0.35 -20.30
CA TYR A 82 1.95 0.17 -19.13
C TYR A 82 1.01 0.47 -17.94
N ASP A 83 1.57 0.48 -16.73
CA ASP A 83 0.86 0.94 -15.53
C ASP A 83 1.25 2.38 -15.21
N GLN A 84 0.27 3.17 -14.81
CA GLN A 84 0.48 4.55 -14.39
C GLN A 84 0.09 4.72 -12.91
N LYS A 85 0.94 5.39 -12.12
CA LYS A 85 0.55 5.83 -10.78
C LYS A 85 -0.49 6.94 -10.89
N GLU A 86 -1.66 6.69 -10.33
CA GLU A 86 -2.83 7.57 -10.40
C GLU A 86 -2.94 8.47 -9.16
N GLU A 87 -2.73 7.87 -7.97
CA GLU A 87 -2.77 8.60 -6.69
C GLU A 87 -1.60 8.16 -5.81
N GLU A 88 -1.10 9.09 -5.00
CA GLU A 88 -0.12 8.82 -3.94
C GLU A 88 -0.48 9.66 -2.71
N TYR A 89 -0.46 9.02 -1.55
CA TYR A 89 -0.68 9.66 -0.26
C TYR A 89 0.39 9.26 0.74
N TRP A 90 0.83 10.22 1.53
CA TRP A 90 1.75 10.02 2.64
C TRP A 90 1.00 10.15 3.97
N LEU A 91 1.13 9.14 4.82
CA LEU A 91 0.57 9.10 6.17
C LEU A 91 1.70 9.29 7.18
N TYR A 92 1.55 10.27 8.05
CA TYR A 92 2.53 10.65 9.06
C TYR A 92 2.11 10.14 10.42
N PHE A 93 3.00 9.37 11.03
CA PHE A 93 2.81 8.81 12.35
C PHE A 93 3.77 9.47 13.33
N LEU A 94 3.28 9.89 14.48
CA LEU A 94 4.10 10.25 15.63
C LEU A 94 3.89 9.23 16.73
N ASN A 95 4.96 8.58 17.19
CA ASN A 95 4.90 7.56 18.23
C ASN A 95 3.88 6.44 17.92
N GLY A 96 3.77 6.07 16.65
CA GLY A 96 2.88 5.00 16.17
C GLY A 96 1.43 5.40 15.98
N LYS A 97 1.07 6.68 16.16
CA LYS A 97 -0.29 7.19 15.96
C LYS A 97 -0.35 8.12 14.76
N LEU A 98 -1.41 7.99 13.96
CA LEU A 98 -1.64 8.79 12.76
C LEU A 98 -1.91 10.25 13.15
N GLU A 99 -1.03 11.15 12.77
CA GLU A 99 -1.17 12.58 13.06
C GLU A 99 -1.64 13.37 11.86
N GLN A 100 -1.34 12.91 10.63
CA GLN A 100 -1.71 13.61 9.40
C GLN A 100 -1.62 12.68 8.20
N TRP A 101 -2.33 13.02 7.12
CA TRP A 101 -2.08 12.48 5.78
C TRP A 101 -2.33 13.52 4.69
N GLY A 102 -1.69 13.35 3.52
CA GLY A 102 -1.81 14.26 2.38
C GLY A 102 -1.07 13.75 1.15
N ARG A 103 -1.06 14.53 0.06
CA ARG A 103 -0.28 14.19 -1.14
C ARG A 103 1.19 14.59 -0.98
N PRO A 104 2.12 13.91 -1.68
CA PRO A 104 3.52 14.33 -1.76
C PRO A 104 3.62 15.79 -2.22
N GLY A 105 4.42 16.60 -1.52
CA GLY A 105 4.67 18.00 -1.92
C GLY A 105 3.66 19.03 -1.42
N ASP A 106 2.45 18.63 -1.01
CA ASP A 106 1.49 19.54 -0.33
C ASP A 106 1.98 19.98 1.07
N TRP A 107 3.15 19.49 1.52
CA TRP A 107 3.52 19.43 2.93
C TRP A 107 4.86 20.08 3.33
N SER A 108 5.62 20.70 2.42
CA SER A 108 6.96 21.22 2.76
C SER A 108 6.99 22.33 3.83
N LYS A 109 5.82 22.78 4.33
CA LYS A 109 5.69 23.80 5.37
C LYS A 109 5.04 23.31 6.68
N GLU A 110 4.54 22.07 6.78
CA GLU A 110 3.76 21.63 7.98
C GLU A 110 4.43 20.51 8.78
N ALA A 111 5.42 19.82 8.22
CA ALA A 111 6.24 18.83 8.93
C ALA A 111 6.95 19.40 10.15
N ASP A 112 7.64 20.52 9.91
CA ASP A 112 8.34 21.25 10.95
C ASP A 112 7.35 21.84 11.96
N ARG A 113 6.11 22.13 11.55
CA ARG A 113 5.03 22.62 12.42
C ARG A 113 4.36 21.55 13.27
N ILE A 114 4.20 20.30 12.81
CA ILE A 114 3.70 19.22 13.69
C ILE A 114 4.64 19.03 14.89
N TYR A 115 5.94 19.21 14.69
CA TYR A 115 6.92 19.19 15.75
C TYR A 115 6.88 20.48 16.61
N GLU A 116 6.88 21.66 15.96
CA GLU A 116 6.91 22.96 16.65
C GLU A 116 5.61 23.32 17.40
N ILE A 117 4.43 22.86 16.96
CA ILE A 117 3.12 23.22 17.55
C ILE A 117 2.81 22.36 18.79
N ARG A 118 3.30 21.12 18.86
CA ARG A 118 2.93 20.20 19.95
C ARG A 118 3.87 20.20 21.16
N TYR A 119 5.06 20.76 21.02
CA TYR A 119 6.14 20.65 22.01
C TYR A 119 6.89 21.97 22.28
N ARG A 120 6.23 23.12 22.09
CA ARG A 120 6.68 24.38 22.66
C ARG A 120 5.91 24.70 23.94
#